data_AF-A0A3B0Q8G6-F1
#
_entry.id   AF-A0A3B0Q8G6-F1
#
_cell.length_a   1.000
_cell.length_b   1.000
_cell.length_c   1.000
_cell.angle_alpha   90.00
_cell.angle_beta   90.00
_cell.angle_gamma   90.00
#
_symmetry.space_group_name_H-M   'P 1'
#
loop_
_entity.id
_entity.type
_entity.pdbx_description
1 polymer ?
#
loop_
_entity_poly.entity_id
_entity_poly.type
_entity_poly.pdbx_seq_one_letter_code
_entity_poly.pdbx_strand_id
1 'polypeptide(L)'
;MLSKIISLRKEFESMREMDLRFVVNTEEIVEYEGIRNNFFDAEMTVRKNDDGTYLLILYSQRDNKNQTLKLKEGFKVSKKLFEKNLKVENNKIIGNGTGKIGAYLITKG
;
A
#
# COMPACT_ATOMS: atom_id res chain seq x y z
N MET A 1 -13.34 10.54 0.34
CA MET A 1 -12.07 9.99 -0.18
C MET A 1 -11.02 11.08 -0.31
N LEU A 2 -11.31 12.18 -1.03
CA LEU A 2 -10.39 13.32 -1.16
C LEU A 2 -9.87 13.86 0.18
N SER A 3 -10.74 14.06 1.17
CA SER A 3 -10.34 14.52 2.51
C SER A 3 -9.33 13.59 3.18
N LYS A 4 -9.44 12.27 3.01
CA LYS A 4 -8.51 11.28 3.58
C LYS A 4 -7.12 11.42 2.95
N ILE A 5 -7.04 11.60 1.63
CA ILE A 5 -5.78 11.80 0.90
C ILE A 5 -5.14 13.14 1.31
N ILE A 6 -5.93 14.20 1.47
CA ILE A 6 -5.44 15.50 1.96
C ILE A 6 -4.87 15.35 3.37
N SER A 7 -5.52 14.61 4.26
CA SER A 7 -5.01 14.33 5.59
C SER A 7 -3.68 13.57 5.56
N LEU A 8 -3.52 12.57 4.68
CA LEU A 8 -2.25 11.87 4.53
C LEU A 8 -1.11 12.80 4.13
N ARG A 9 -1.35 13.73 3.20
CA ARG A 9 -0.35 14.76 2.84
C ARG A 9 -0.01 15.65 4.03
N LYS A 10 -0.96 16.00 4.88
CA LYS A 10 -0.66 16.81 6.08
C LYS A 10 0.14 16.03 7.13
N GLU A 11 -0.08 14.73 7.24
CA GLU A 11 0.55 13.88 8.26
C GLU A 11 1.95 13.40 7.84
N PHE A 12 2.12 12.97 6.58
CA PHE A 12 3.36 12.35 6.09
C PHE A 12 4.13 13.27 5.15
N GLU A 13 5.36 13.63 5.52
CA GLU A 13 6.26 14.45 4.69
C GLU A 13 6.57 13.80 3.35
N SER A 14 6.75 12.47 3.36
CA SER A 14 6.96 11.63 2.20
C SER A 14 5.84 11.69 1.14
N MET A 15 4.68 12.25 1.49
CA MET A 15 3.53 12.50 0.60
C MET A 15 3.42 13.95 0.13
N ARG A 16 4.07 14.89 0.83
CA ARG A 16 4.15 16.32 0.47
C ARG A 16 5.27 16.58 -0.50
N GLU A 17 6.43 16.02 -0.20
CA GLU A 17 7.66 16.33 -0.89
C GLU A 17 7.90 15.38 -2.06
N MET A 18 8.42 15.92 -3.15
CA MET A 18 8.87 15.14 -4.30
C MET A 18 10.36 14.80 -4.18
N ASP A 19 10.83 14.51 -2.96
CA ASP A 19 12.20 14.09 -2.71
C ASP A 19 12.38 12.60 -3.02
N LEU A 20 13.45 12.27 -3.74
CA LEU A 20 13.84 10.91 -4.10
C LEU A 20 14.16 10.04 -2.87
N ARG A 21 14.59 10.62 -1.75
CA ARG A 21 14.87 9.87 -0.50
C ARG A 21 13.66 9.10 0.03
N PHE A 22 12.45 9.54 -0.32
CA PHE A 22 11.20 8.93 0.09
C PHE A 22 10.68 7.90 -0.92
N VAL A 23 11.29 7.82 -2.11
CA VAL A 23 10.92 6.85 -3.16
C VAL A 23 11.64 5.55 -2.88
N VAL A 24 10.88 4.46 -2.81
CA VAL A 24 11.40 3.11 -2.61
C VAL A 24 10.78 2.16 -3.62
N ASN A 25 11.53 1.12 -3.99
CA ASN A 25 10.98 0.08 -4.85
C ASN A 25 9.93 -0.71 -4.04
N THR A 26 8.77 -0.95 -4.64
CA THR A 26 7.68 -1.76 -4.07
C THR A 26 8.17 -3.15 -3.66
N GLU A 27 9.10 -3.71 -4.44
CA GLU A 27 9.75 -4.99 -4.16
C GLU A 27 10.56 -4.99 -2.86
N GLU A 28 10.87 -3.85 -2.23
CA GLU A 28 11.53 -3.84 -0.92
C GLU A 28 10.65 -4.42 0.19
N ILE A 29 9.32 -4.26 0.08
CA ILE A 29 8.37 -4.62 1.14
C ILE A 29 7.29 -5.61 0.67
N VAL A 30 7.15 -5.82 -0.64
CA VAL A 30 6.13 -6.69 -1.26
C VAL A 30 6.76 -7.97 -1.82
N GLU A 31 6.04 -9.08 -1.70
CA GLU A 31 6.34 -10.36 -2.35
C GLU A 31 5.23 -10.70 -3.35
N TYR A 32 5.60 -11.00 -4.60
CA TYR A 32 4.67 -11.35 -5.67
C TYR A 32 4.48 -12.87 -5.77
N GLU A 33 3.35 -13.37 -5.28
CA GLU A 33 2.96 -14.78 -5.44
C GLU A 33 2.17 -14.97 -6.75
N GLY A 34 2.82 -15.44 -7.82
CA GLY A 34 2.18 -15.74 -9.11
C GLY A 34 1.76 -14.52 -9.95
N ILE A 35 1.30 -14.75 -11.19
CA ILE A 35 1.10 -13.67 -12.19
C ILE A 35 -0.36 -13.19 -12.29
N ARG A 36 -1.35 -14.09 -12.09
CA ARG A 36 -2.73 -13.81 -12.55
C ARG A 36 -3.56 -12.90 -11.64
N ASN A 37 -3.27 -12.83 -10.33
CA ASN A 37 -4.14 -12.16 -9.37
C ASN A 37 -3.43 -11.13 -8.47
N ASN A 38 -2.20 -10.71 -8.79
CA ASN A 38 -1.55 -9.68 -8.00
C ASN A 38 -1.98 -8.26 -8.42
N PHE A 39 -1.80 -7.33 -7.48
CA PHE A 39 -1.69 -5.91 -7.82
C PHE A 39 -0.43 -5.70 -8.65
N PHE A 40 -0.52 -4.88 -9.69
CA PHE A 40 0.65 -4.46 -10.45
C PHE A 40 1.35 -3.28 -9.78
N ASP A 41 2.64 -3.06 -10.08
CA ASP A 41 3.38 -1.90 -9.55
C ASP A 41 2.69 -0.57 -9.90
N ALA A 42 2.08 -0.48 -11.08
CA ALA A 42 1.30 0.68 -11.51
C ALA A 42 0.00 0.92 -10.73
N GLU A 43 -0.39 -0.03 -9.86
CA GLU A 43 -1.58 0.05 -8.99
C GLU A 43 -1.20 0.35 -7.54
N MET A 44 0.07 0.70 -7.30
CA MET A 44 0.57 0.98 -5.96
C MET A 44 1.59 2.11 -5.93
N THR A 45 1.81 2.62 -4.73
CA THR A 45 2.87 3.58 -4.45
C THR A 45 3.37 3.28 -3.06
N VAL A 46 4.69 3.16 -2.92
CA VAL A 46 5.34 3.00 -1.62
C VAL A 46 6.21 4.21 -1.38
N ARG A 47 6.08 4.79 -0.20
CA ARG A 47 6.93 5.87 0.30
C ARG A 47 7.58 5.43 1.60
N LYS A 48 8.87 5.66 1.75
CA LYS A 48 9.56 5.47 3.03
C LYS A 48 9.47 6.77 3.83
N ASN A 49 9.18 6.67 5.12
CA ASN A 49 9.19 7.80 6.04
C ASN A 49 10.54 7.87 6.77
N ASP A 50 10.88 9.02 7.35
CA ASP A 50 12.15 9.20 8.06
C ASP A 50 12.27 8.34 9.33
N ASP A 51 11.15 7.96 9.93
CA ASP A 51 11.08 7.04 11.07
C ASP A 51 11.31 5.57 10.69
N GLY A 52 11.58 5.28 9.41
CA GLY A 52 11.83 3.94 8.88
C GLY A 52 10.57 3.14 8.60
N THR A 53 9.37 3.71 8.81
CA THR A 53 8.10 3.11 8.36
C THR A 53 7.88 3.33 6.87
N TYR A 54 6.97 2.55 6.27
CA TYR A 54 6.59 2.69 4.87
C TYR A 54 5.11 3.00 4.76
N LEU A 55 4.77 4.00 3.96
CA LEU A 55 3.41 4.27 3.54
C LEU A 55 3.14 3.57 2.21
N LEU A 56 2.30 2.54 2.25
CA LEU A 56 1.81 1.84 1.08
C LEU A 56 0.43 2.37 0.70
N ILE A 57 0.29 2.82 -0.55
CA ILE A 57 -0.98 3.23 -1.15
C ILE A 57 -1.31 2.28 -2.28
N LEU A 58 -2.52 1.72 -2.25
CA LEU A 58 -3.05 0.85 -3.29
C LEU A 58 -4.22 1.53 -3.99
N TYR A 59 -4.29 1.40 -5.31
CA TYR A 59 -5.37 1.92 -6.14
C TYR A 59 -5.53 1.04 -7.39
N SER A 60 -6.70 0.41 -7.53
CA SER A 60 -7.01 -0.43 -8.68
C SER A 60 -8.47 -0.27 -9.11
N GLN A 61 -8.67 -0.14 -10.43
CA GLN A 61 -9.99 -0.13 -11.06
C GLN A 61 -10.38 -1.49 -11.64
N ARG A 62 -9.51 -2.50 -11.55
CA ARG A 62 -9.81 -3.85 -12.03
C ARG A 62 -10.95 -4.45 -11.20
N ASP A 63 -11.85 -5.19 -11.84
CA ASP A 63 -12.94 -5.93 -11.18
C ASP A 63 -12.53 -7.36 -10.78
N ASN A 64 -11.23 -7.65 -10.75
CA ASN A 64 -10.76 -8.96 -10.33
C ASN A 64 -11.10 -9.17 -8.85
N LYS A 65 -11.87 -10.23 -8.58
CA LYS A 65 -12.11 -10.72 -7.23
C LYS A 65 -10.85 -11.45 -6.75
N ASN A 66 -10.50 -11.28 -5.48
CA ASN A 66 -9.34 -11.90 -4.83
C ASN A 66 -8.00 -11.43 -5.39
N GLN A 67 -7.88 -10.14 -5.70
CA GLN A 67 -6.59 -9.55 -6.05
C GLN A 67 -5.72 -9.50 -4.78
N THR A 68 -4.47 -9.96 -4.82
CA THR A 68 -3.65 -10.12 -3.61
C THR A 68 -2.36 -9.31 -3.68
N LEU A 69 -1.96 -8.76 -2.54
CA LEU A 69 -0.62 -8.24 -2.29
C LEU A 69 -0.11 -8.91 -1.01
N LYS A 70 1.01 -9.62 -1.09
CA LYS A 70 1.66 -10.19 0.10
C LYS A 70 2.82 -9.28 0.49
N LEU A 71 2.99 -8.96 1.77
CA LEU A 71 4.22 -8.28 2.20
C LEU A 71 5.31 -9.33 2.41
N LYS A 72 6.57 -8.93 2.22
CA LYS A 72 7.72 -9.78 2.51
C LYS A 72 7.74 -10.22 3.97
N GLU A 73 8.43 -11.32 4.24
CA GLU A 73 8.71 -11.76 5.60
C GLU A 73 9.42 -10.65 6.39
N GLY A 74 9.06 -10.49 7.66
CA GLY A 74 9.57 -9.41 8.49
C GLY A 74 8.96 -8.04 8.23
N PHE A 75 7.91 -7.93 7.40
CA PHE A 75 7.07 -6.74 7.29
C PHE A 75 5.64 -7.04 7.73
N LYS A 76 4.97 -6.04 8.31
CA LYS A 76 3.57 -6.14 8.72
C LYS A 76 2.85 -4.82 8.56
N VAL A 77 1.54 -4.87 8.30
CA VAL A 77 0.65 -3.71 8.40
C VAL A 77 0.55 -3.32 9.87
N SER A 78 1.12 -2.18 10.27
CA SER A 78 1.02 -1.67 11.63
C SER A 78 -0.25 -0.86 11.85
N LYS A 79 -0.69 -0.10 10.83
CA LYS A 79 -1.87 0.75 10.90
C LYS A 79 -2.59 0.80 9.56
N LYS A 80 -3.91 0.59 9.57
CA LYS A 80 -4.80 0.93 8.47
C LYS A 80 -5.19 2.40 8.57
N LEU A 81 -4.85 3.20 7.57
CA LEU A 81 -5.22 4.62 7.52
C LEU A 81 -6.60 4.79 6.88
N PHE A 82 -6.82 4.11 5.75
CA PHE A 82 -8.15 3.92 5.19
C PHE A 82 -8.15 2.77 4.18
N GLU A 83 -9.33 2.24 3.89
CA GLU A 83 -9.52 1.32 2.78
C GLU A 83 -10.95 1.37 2.23
N LYS A 84 -11.11 0.88 1.00
CA LYS A 84 -12.36 0.56 0.32
C LYS A 84 -12.08 -0.61 -0.60
N ASN A 85 -12.94 -1.64 -0.54
CA ASN A 85 -12.83 -2.83 -1.39
C ASN A 85 -11.49 -3.57 -1.26
N LEU A 86 -10.88 -3.43 -0.09
CA LEU A 86 -9.65 -4.10 0.36
C LEU A 86 -9.87 -4.59 1.80
N LYS A 87 -9.13 -5.62 2.18
CA LYS A 87 -9.04 -6.12 3.55
C LYS A 87 -7.62 -6.60 3.83
N VAL A 88 -7.19 -6.52 5.08
CA VAL A 88 -5.92 -7.09 5.53
C VAL A 88 -6.18 -8.43 6.21
N GLU A 89 -5.55 -9.49 5.74
CA GLU A 89 -5.59 -10.82 6.33
C GLU A 89 -4.17 -11.34 6.51
N ASN A 90 -3.74 -11.49 7.77
CA ASN A 90 -2.36 -11.83 8.12
C ASN A 90 -1.37 -10.85 7.46
N ASN A 91 -0.44 -11.37 6.64
CA ASN A 91 0.53 -10.60 5.89
C ASN A 91 0.11 -10.30 4.44
N LYS A 92 -1.20 -10.31 4.17
CA LYS A 92 -1.77 -10.10 2.83
C LYS A 92 -2.80 -8.98 2.85
N ILE A 93 -2.80 -8.18 1.78
CA ILE A 93 -3.87 -7.25 1.45
C ILE A 93 -4.64 -7.84 0.29
N ILE A 94 -5.94 -8.05 0.50
CA ILE A 94 -6.82 -8.74 -0.44
C ILE A 94 -7.87 -7.76 -0.93
N GLY A 95 -7.94 -7.60 -2.24
CA GLY A 95 -8.92 -6.78 -2.93
C GLY A 95 -10.13 -7.56 -3.39
N ASN A 96 -11.31 -6.97 -3.20
CA ASN A 96 -12.59 -7.55 -3.62
C ASN A 96 -13.49 -6.49 -4.27
N GLY A 97 -13.93 -6.73 -5.51
CA GLY A 97 -14.76 -5.81 -6.30
C GLY A 97 -13.99 -4.67 -6.97
N THR A 98 -14.71 -3.79 -7.65
CA THR A 98 -14.18 -2.64 -8.42
C THR A 98 -13.81 -1.45 -7.53
N GLY A 99 -12.83 -0.63 -7.93
CA GLY A 99 -12.50 0.62 -7.25
C GLY A 99 -11.85 0.39 -5.88
N LYS A 100 -10.85 -0.48 -5.86
CA LYS A 100 -10.03 -0.82 -4.70
C LYS A 100 -9.11 0.34 -4.39
N ILE A 101 -9.14 0.86 -3.17
CA ILE A 101 -8.22 1.91 -2.77
C ILE A 101 -7.97 1.84 -1.27
N GLY A 102 -6.71 1.99 -0.86
CA GLY A 102 -6.34 1.96 0.54
C GLY A 102 -4.97 2.55 0.81
N ALA A 103 -4.74 2.92 2.05
CA ALA A 103 -3.46 3.37 2.54
C ALA A 103 -3.14 2.69 3.88
N TYR A 104 -1.92 2.17 3.98
CA TYR A 104 -1.45 1.33 5.07
C TYR A 104 -0.07 1.81 5.50
N LEU A 105 0.13 1.90 6.81
CA LEU A 105 1.47 2.07 7.39
C LEU A 105 2.04 0.67 7.63
N ILE A 106 3.24 0.44 7.10
CA ILE A 106 3.97 -0.81 7.17
C ILE A 106 5.22 -0.60 8.02
N THR A 107 5.52 -1.55 8.90
CA THR A 107 6.73 -1.54 9.72
C THR A 107 7.50 -2.82 9.53
N LYS A 108 8.80 -2.78 9.81
CA LYS A 108 9.58 -4.00 10.02
C LYS A 108 9.08 -4.67 11.32
N GLY A 109 8.91 -5.99 11.25
CA GLY A 109 8.22 -6.85 12.21
C GLY A 109 9.00 -7.07 13.48
#